data_AF-F9R9N3-F1
#
_entry.id   AF-F9R9N3-F1
#
_cell.length_a   1.000
_cell.length_b   1.000
_cell.length_c   1.000
_cell.angle_alpha   90.00
_cell.angle_beta   90.00
_cell.angle_gamma   90.00
#
_symmetry.space_group_name_H-M   'P 1'
#
loop_
_entity.id
_entity.type
_entity.pdbx_description
1 polymer ?
#
loop_
_entity_poly.entity_id
_entity_poly.type
_entity_poly.pdbx_seq_one_letter_code
_entity_poly.pdbx_strand_id
1 'polypeptide(L)' 'MCDVVRKLKVFDDAQHVTISLGCAYYKKSSDAISLSEADRLMYQAKMKGKDQVVMEIVEQGSDSLQPITQ' A
#
# COMPACT_ATOMS: atom_id res chain seq x y z
N MET A 1 5.32 -12.44 -5.65
CA MET A 1 3.86 -12.18 -5.68
C MET A 1 3.50 -11.08 -6.68
N CYS A 2 4.18 -9.93 -6.66
CA CYS A 2 3.87 -8.79 -7.55
C CYS A 2 4.11 -9.06 -9.05
N ASP A 3 5.09 -9.89 -9.41
CA ASP A 3 5.36 -10.25 -10.82
C ASP A 3 4.27 -11.12 -11.44
N VAL A 4 3.47 -11.82 -10.61
CA VAL A 4 2.34 -12.62 -11.09
C VAL A 4 1.18 -11.71 -11.49
N VAL A 5 0.96 -10.61 -10.74
CA VAL A 5 -0.08 -9.63 -11.03
C VAL A 5 0.18 -8.90 -12.35
N ARG A 6 1.44 -8.59 -12.68
CA ARG A 6 1.80 -7.95 -13.96
C ARG A 6 1.50 -8.81 -15.18
N LYS A 7 1.39 -10.13 -15.02
CA LYS A 7 1.11 -11.07 -16.11
C LYS A 7 -0.38 -11.27 -16.36
N LEU A 8 -1.25 -10.69 -15.53
CA LEU A 8 -2.69 -10.75 -15.73
C LEU A 8 -3.10 -9.77 -16.82
N LYS A 9 -3.56 -10.29 -17.96
CA LYS A 9 -4.29 -9.50 -18.95
C LYS A 9 -5.69 -9.23 -18.42
N VAL A 10 -5.93 -8.00 -17.98
CA VAL A 10 -7.26 -7.57 -17.50
C VAL A 10 -8.14 -7.05 -18.64
N PHE A 11 -7.52 -6.59 -19.74
CA PHE A 11 -8.21 -6.02 -20.90
C PHE A 11 -7.67 -6.64 -22.21
N ASP A 12 -8.57 -6.84 -23.18
CA ASP A 12 -8.27 -7.51 -24.47
C ASP A 12 -7.79 -6.49 -25.54
N ASP A 13 -7.94 -5.21 -25.24
CA ASP A 13 -7.80 -4.07 -26.15
C ASP A 13 -6.42 -3.38 -26.08
N ALA A 14 -5.37 -4.14 -25.75
CA ALA A 14 -3.96 -3.71 -25.79
C ALA A 14 -3.60 -2.46 -24.96
N GLN A 15 -4.48 -2.00 -24.07
CA GLN A 15 -4.19 -0.90 -23.16
C GLN A 15 -3.15 -1.32 -22.11
N HIS A 16 -2.05 -0.56 -22.03
CA HIS A 16 -1.00 -0.79 -21.04
C HIS A 16 -1.46 -0.33 -19.66
N VAL A 17 -2.10 -1.24 -18.92
CA VAL A 17 -2.58 -1.01 -17.56
C VAL A 17 -1.53 -1.46 -16.55
N THR A 18 -1.23 -0.59 -15.59
CA THR A 18 -0.31 -0.86 -14.49
C THR A 18 -1.00 -0.68 -13.14
N ILE A 19 -0.50 -1.38 -12.12
CA ILE A 19 -1.04 -1.31 -10.76
C ILE A 19 0.06 -0.81 -9.83
N SER A 20 -0.29 0.15 -8.98
CA SER A 20 0.56 0.60 -7.87
C SER A 20 0.00 0.03 -6.57
N LEU A 21 0.84 -0.60 -5.76
CA LEU A 21 0.41 -1.37 -4.59
C LEU A 21 1.12 -0.91 -3.32
N GLY A 22 0.36 -0.68 -2.26
CA GLY A 22 0.84 -0.47 -0.90
C GLY A 22 0.63 -1.72 -0.06
N CYS A 23 1.61 -2.11 0.76
CA CYS A 23 1.49 -3.28 1.64
C CYS A 23 2.02 -2.98 3.04
N ALA A 24 1.13 -2.98 4.04
CA ALA A 24 1.49 -2.90 5.44
C ALA A 24 1.53 -4.32 6.04
N TYR A 25 2.69 -4.70 6.60
CA TYR A 25 2.89 -5.99 7.25
C TYR A 25 2.98 -5.83 8.77
N TYR A 26 2.00 -6.35 9.50
CA TYR A 26 1.92 -6.27 10.96
C TYR A 26 2.51 -7.54 11.57
N LYS A 27 3.63 -7.41 12.30
CA LYS A 27 4.31 -8.56 12.93
C LYS A 27 3.53 -9.19 14.09
N LYS A 28 2.69 -8.40 14.74
CA LYS A 28 1.82 -8.84 15.84
C LYS A 28 0.37 -8.77 15.36
N SER A 29 -0.37 -9.86 15.57
CA SER A 29 -1.82 -9.85 15.40
C SER A 29 -2.43 -9.00 16.52
N SER A 30 -3.06 -7.91 16.15
CA SER A 30 -3.90 -7.09 17.01
C SER A 30 -5.26 -6.97 16.33
N ASP A 31 -6.34 -6.95 17.10
CA ASP A 31 -7.70 -6.87 16.57
C ASP A 31 -7.97 -5.53 15.84
N ALA A 32 -7.11 -4.53 16.06
CA ALA A 32 -7.17 -3.22 15.39
C ALA A 32 -6.03 -3.10 14.35
N ILE A 33 -6.23 -3.71 13.18
CA ILE A 33 -5.43 -3.40 11.98
C ILE A 33 -6.10 -2.23 11.27
N SER A 34 -5.37 -1.13 11.11
CA SER A 34 -5.83 -0.01 10.28
C SER A 34 -5.52 -0.28 8.80
N LEU A 35 -6.39 0.18 7.91
CA LEU A 35 -6.13 0.16 6.46
C LEU A 35 -5.38 1.41 5.98
N SER A 36 -5.28 2.44 6.84
CA SER A 36 -4.68 3.73 6.49
C SER A 36 -3.20 3.61 6.13
N GLU A 37 -2.44 2.69 6.73
CA GLU A 37 -1.04 2.49 6.39
C GLU A 37 -0.90 1.90 4.99
N ALA A 38 -1.73 0.92 4.63
CA ALA A 38 -1.73 0.34 3.28
C ALA A 38 -2.10 1.39 2.23
N ASP A 39 -3.10 2.23 2.50
CA ASP A 39 -3.51 3.33 1.63
C ASP A 39 -2.39 4.36 1.47
N ARG A 40 -1.76 4.78 2.57
CA ARG A 40 -0.61 5.69 2.55
C ARG A 40 0.50 5.14 1.65
N LEU A 41 0.85 3.87 1.79
CA LEU A 41 1.88 3.21 0.99
C LEU A 41 1.48 3.13 -0.50
N MET A 42 0.19 2.91 -0.79
CA MET A 42 -0.33 2.96 -2.16
C MET A 42 -0.17 4.37 -2.76
N TYR A 43 -0.50 5.43 -2.02
CA TYR A 43 -0.27 6.81 -2.48
C TYR A 43 1.21 7.09 -2.71
N GLN A 44 2.10 6.62 -1.83
CA GLN A 44 3.55 6.72 -2.06
C GLN A 44 3.98 6.02 -3.35
N ALA A 45 3.44 4.83 -3.65
CA ALA A 45 3.71 4.12 -4.90
C ALA A 45 3.25 4.94 -6.12
N LYS A 46 2.12 5.65 -6.02
CA LYS A 46 1.64 6.57 -7.08
C LYS A 46 2.57 7.78 -7.25
N MET A 47 3.03 8.37 -6.15
CA MET A 47 3.90 9.55 -6.16
C MET A 47 5.32 9.24 -6.68
N LYS A 48 5.84 8.05 -6.42
CA LYS A 48 7.15 7.60 -6.89
C LYS A 48 7.20 7.20 -8.38
N GLY A 49 6.14 7.47 -9.15
CA GLY A 49 6.10 7.18 -10.60
C GLY A 49 5.14 6.06 -11.03
N LYS A 50 4.29 5.54 -10.13
CA LYS A 50 3.33 4.44 -10.39
C LYS A 50 4.03 3.10 -10.72
N ASP A 51 3.25 2.09 -11.11
CA ASP A 51 3.68 0.72 -11.48
C ASP A 51 4.69 0.04 -10.53
N GLN A 52 4.57 0.31 -9.24
CA GLN A 52 5.51 -0.19 -8.24
C GLN A 52 4.82 -0.58 -6.94
N VAL A 53 5.60 -1.26 -6.11
CA VAL A 53 5.17 -1.79 -4.83
C VAL A 53 5.95 -1.07 -3.74
N VAL A 54 5.23 -0.54 -2.76
CA VAL A 54 5.83 0.03 -1.55
C VAL A 54 5.32 -0.79 -0.37
N MET A 55 6.24 -1.34 0.41
CA MET A 55 5.95 -2.23 1.53
C MET A 55 6.64 -1.71 2.79
N GLU A 56 5.96 -1.79 3.92
CA GLU A 56 6.50 -1.43 5.22
C GLU A 56 6.10 -2.44 6.28
N ILE A 57 7.05 -2.77 7.16
CA ILE A 57 6.78 -3.54 8.37
C ILE A 57 6.31 -2.55 9.43
N VAL A 58 5.07 -2.68 9.87
CA VAL A 58 4.49 -1.81 10.90
C VAL A 58 4.74 -2.46 12.26
N GLU A 59 5.62 -1.85 13.05
CA GLU A 59 5.76 -2.16 14.46
C GLU A 59 4.60 -1.46 15.20
N GLN A 60 3.67 -2.20 15.80
CA GLN A 60 2.70 -1.58 16.69
C GLN A 60 3.41 -1.14 17.98
N GLY A 61 3.78 0.14 18.01
CA GLY A 61 4.30 0.87 19.14
C GLY A 61 3.85 2.32 19.02
N SER A 62 2.81 2.67 19.78
CA SER A 62 2.30 4.01 20.11
C SER A 62 2.99 5.20 19.44
N ASP A 63 2.31 5.84 18.50
CA ASP A 63 2.47 7.27 18.19
C ASP A 63 1.09 7.79 17.73
N SER A 64 0.27 8.18 18.70
CA SER A 64 0.10 9.56 19.21
C SER A 64 -1.06 10.25 18.48
N LEU A 65 -2.13 10.48 19.25
CA LEU A 65 -3.11 11.51 18.97
C LEU A 65 -2.35 12.78 18.58
N GLN A 66 -2.42 13.18 17.31
CA GLN A 66 -2.01 14.53 16.96
C GLN A 66 -3.11 15.48 17.47
N PRO A 67 -2.80 16.43 18.37
CA PRO A 67 -3.77 17.43 18.77
C PRO A 67 -4.07 18.30 17.55
N ILE A 68 -5.36 18.44 17.23
CA ILE A 68 -5.83 19.43 16.27
C ILE A 68 -5.61 20.81 16.92
N THR A 69 -4.58 21.51 16.47
CA THR A 69 -4.45 22.98 16.54
C THR A 69 -4.45 23.40 15.07
N GLN A 70 -5.33 24.26 14.56
CA GLN A 70 -5.87 25.51 15.05
C GLN A 70 -7.24 25.76 14.42
#